data_AF-A0A418CHT9-F1
#
_entry.id   AF-A0A418CHT9-F1
#
_cell.length_a   1.000
_cell.length_b   1.000
_cell.length_c   1.000
_cell.angle_alpha   90.00
_cell.angle_beta   90.00
_cell.angle_gamma   90.00
#
_symmetry.space_group_name_H-M   'P 1'
#
loop_
_entity.id
_entity.type
_entity.pdbx_description
1 polymer ?
#
loop_
_entity_poly.entity_id
_entity_poly.type
_entity_poly.pdbx_seq_one_letter_code
_entity_poly.pdbx_strand_id
1 'polypeptide(L)'
;VQQDMIGYYKPGSTPVVAFASDFSYIPLVDFLKKLVTKYLTIGYVDRTFGYGASDHASWFRAGYPSSFPFEAARGNGNPYIHTSNDTLANINWVHVADFTKFSIAYVVELTQQTKAAC
;
A
#
# COMPACT_ATOMS: atom_id res chain seq x y z
N VAL A 1 -7.57 3.28 4.26
CA VAL A 1 -6.39 2.80 3.52
C VAL A 1 -6.86 1.70 2.60
N GLN A 2 -6.59 1.81 1.30
CA GLN A 2 -7.03 0.83 0.30
C GLN A 2 -5.96 -0.24 0.09
N GLN A 3 -6.37 -1.51 -0.05
CA GLN A 3 -5.51 -2.61 -0.48
C GLN A 3 -6.02 -3.10 -1.82
N ASP A 4 -5.29 -2.79 -2.88
CA ASP A 4 -5.61 -3.22 -4.24
C ASP A 4 -4.31 -3.61 -4.94
N MET A 5 -4.16 -4.91 -5.15
CA MET A 5 -2.92 -5.59 -5.51
C MET A 5 -1.83 -5.52 -4.41
N ILE A 6 -1.57 -6.65 -3.76
CA ILE A 6 -0.60 -6.79 -2.64
C ILE A 6 0.33 -7.99 -2.79
N GLY A 7 0.29 -8.64 -3.95
CA GLY A 7 0.76 -10.02 -4.10
C GLY A 7 1.87 -10.22 -5.10
N TYR A 8 2.19 -9.21 -5.91
CA TYR A 8 3.16 -9.35 -6.99
C TYR A 8 4.16 -8.20 -7.00
N TYR A 9 5.41 -8.56 -7.27
CA TYR A 9 6.40 -7.65 -7.81
C TYR A 9 7.20 -8.43 -8.86
N LYS A 10 7.70 -7.73 -9.89
CA LYS A 10 8.45 -8.36 -10.97
C LYS A 10 9.60 -9.20 -10.40
N PRO A 11 9.73 -10.49 -10.76
CA PRO A 11 10.84 -11.33 -10.31
C PRO A 11 12.20 -10.70 -10.60
N GLY A 12 13.10 -10.74 -9.62
CA GLY A 12 14.42 -10.09 -9.69
C GLY A 12 14.44 -8.59 -9.38
N SER A 13 13.29 -7.96 -9.12
CA SER A 13 13.23 -6.58 -8.61
C SER A 13 13.14 -6.53 -7.07
N THR A 14 13.41 -5.35 -6.51
CA THR A 14 13.32 -5.11 -5.07
C THR A 14 11.85 -5.00 -4.63
N PRO A 15 11.39 -5.79 -3.65
CA PRO A 15 10.05 -5.65 -3.08
C PRO A 15 9.93 -4.36 -2.28
N VAL A 16 8.82 -3.65 -2.45
CA VAL A 16 8.57 -2.36 -1.79
C VAL A 16 7.07 -2.18 -1.53
N VAL A 17 6.71 -1.28 -0.64
CA VAL A 17 5.36 -0.67 -0.60
C VAL A 17 5.40 0.62 -1.40
N ALA A 18 4.71 0.69 -2.53
CA ALA A 18 4.60 1.92 -3.31
C ALA A 18 3.39 2.74 -2.85
N PHE A 19 3.60 3.96 -2.36
CA PHE A 19 2.50 4.85 -1.96
C PHE A 19 2.07 5.74 -3.13
N ALA A 20 0.76 5.76 -3.39
CA ALA A 20 0.18 6.71 -4.32
C ALA A 20 0.44 8.16 -3.87
N SER A 21 1.15 8.93 -4.68
CA SER A 21 1.39 10.36 -4.45
C SER A 21 0.19 11.23 -4.83
N ASP A 22 -0.70 10.71 -5.66
CA ASP A 22 -1.93 11.33 -6.12
C ASP A 22 -3.17 10.71 -5.46
N PHE A 23 -4.25 11.49 -5.38
CA PHE A 23 -5.52 11.10 -4.75
C PHE A 23 -5.39 10.53 -3.32
N SER A 24 -4.37 10.98 -2.58
CA SER A 24 -4.05 10.50 -1.23
C SER A 24 -3.77 11.66 -0.28
N TYR A 25 -4.07 11.46 1.01
CA TYR A 25 -3.85 12.44 2.07
C TYR A 25 -2.43 12.30 2.65
N ILE A 26 -1.58 13.30 2.41
CA ILE A 26 -0.14 13.24 2.71
C ILE A 26 0.17 12.91 4.18
N PRO A 27 -0.49 13.51 5.20
CA PRO A 27 -0.20 13.14 6.59
C PRO A 27 -0.49 11.67 6.91
N LEU A 28 -1.52 11.07 6.28
CA LEU A 28 -1.78 9.64 6.41
C LEU A 28 -0.69 8.82 5.71
N VAL A 29 -0.27 9.21 4.50
CA VAL A 29 0.85 8.56 3.79
C VAL A 29 2.13 8.56 4.63
N ASP A 30 2.48 9.69 5.23
CA ASP A 30 3.68 9.81 6.07
C ASP A 30 3.60 8.96 7.34
N PHE A 31 2.42 8.87 7.96
CA PHE A 31 2.18 7.94 9.05
C PHE A 31 2.42 6.49 8.60
N LEU A 32 1.85 6.08 7.47
CA LEU A 32 1.99 4.72 6.93
C LEU A 32 3.43 4.39 6.56
N LYS A 33 4.20 5.34 6.00
CA LYS A 33 5.63 5.17 5.72
C LYS A 33 6.43 4.82 6.98
N LYS A 34 6.11 5.44 8.13
CA LYS A 34 6.71 5.08 9.42
C LYS A 34 6.39 3.65 9.83
N LEU A 35 5.17 3.18 9.56
CA LEU A 35 4.78 1.80 9.85
C LEU A 35 5.55 0.80 8.99
N VAL A 36 5.77 1.11 7.70
CA VAL A 36 6.62 0.28 6.83
C VAL A 36 8.02 0.18 7.41
N THR A 37 8.67 1.31 7.74
CA THR A 37 10.01 1.33 8.35
C THR A 37 10.07 0.58 9.68
N LYS A 38 9.01 0.65 10.50
CA LYS A 38 9.00 0.07 11.84
C LYS A 38 8.74 -1.43 11.84
N TYR A 39 7.83 -1.91 10.99
CA TYR A 39 7.25 -3.25 11.11
C TYR A 39 7.56 -4.19 9.95
N LEU A 40 8.04 -3.68 8.82
CA LEU A 40 8.41 -4.50 7.67
C LEU A 40 9.92 -4.52 7.45
N THR A 41 10.40 -5.54 6.76
CA THR A 41 11.78 -5.63 6.29
C THR A 41 11.99 -5.03 4.90
N ILE A 42 10.90 -4.76 4.17
CA ILE A 42 10.91 -4.11 2.85
C ILE A 42 10.81 -2.58 2.99
N GLY A 43 11.32 -1.87 1.98
CA GLY A 43 11.24 -0.41 1.92
C GLY A 43 9.92 0.10 1.35
N TYR A 44 9.83 1.41 1.16
CA TYR A 44 8.75 2.06 0.43
C TYR A 44 9.28 3.00 -0.65
N VAL A 45 8.43 3.32 -1.62
CA VAL A 45 8.67 4.33 -2.66
C VAL A 45 7.41 5.15 -2.89
N ASP A 46 7.55 6.34 -3.46
CA ASP A 46 6.41 7.10 -3.97
C ASP A 46 6.13 6.73 -5.42
N ARG A 47 4.85 6.71 -5.79
CA ARG A 47 4.39 6.39 -7.14
C ARG A 47 3.19 7.25 -7.50
N THR A 48 3.25 7.87 -8.67
CA THR A 48 2.09 8.53 -9.27
C THR A 48 1.36 7.58 -10.22
N PHE A 49 0.03 7.52 -10.12
CA PHE A 49 -0.82 6.73 -11.02
C PHE A 49 -1.41 7.57 -12.16
N GLY A 50 -1.74 8.84 -11.89
CA GLY A 50 -2.24 9.82 -12.85
C GLY A 50 -3.76 9.84 -13.01
N TYR A 51 -4.50 9.00 -12.27
CA TYR A 51 -5.95 8.92 -12.29
C TYR A 51 -6.47 8.32 -10.97
N GLY A 52 -7.80 8.31 -10.77
CA GLY A 52 -8.41 7.65 -9.62
C GLY A 52 -8.27 6.13 -9.70
N ALA A 53 -7.09 5.63 -9.34
CA ALA A 53 -6.64 4.28 -9.69
C ALA A 53 -7.40 3.14 -8.99
N SER A 54 -7.97 3.42 -7.81
CA SER A 54 -8.73 2.46 -7.02
C SER A 54 -9.63 3.23 -6.03
N ASP A 55 -10.29 2.53 -5.11
CA ASP A 55 -11.34 3.10 -4.23
C ASP A 55 -10.86 4.22 -3.30
N HIS A 56 -9.56 4.30 -3.01
CA HIS A 56 -8.96 5.40 -2.24
C HIS A 56 -9.31 6.78 -2.82
N ALA A 57 -9.47 6.88 -4.13
CA ALA A 57 -9.80 8.12 -4.83
C ALA A 57 -11.23 8.60 -4.52
N SER A 58 -12.16 7.68 -4.27
CA SER A 58 -13.53 8.02 -3.86
C SER A 58 -13.54 8.69 -2.49
N TRP A 59 -12.82 8.11 -1.52
CA TRP A 59 -12.65 8.69 -0.19
C TRP A 59 -11.93 10.04 -0.23
N PHE A 60 -10.88 10.15 -1.04
CA PHE A 60 -10.16 11.41 -1.24
C PHE A 60 -11.07 12.53 -1.77
N ARG A 61 -11.86 12.24 -2.82
CA ARG A 61 -12.81 13.20 -3.41
C ARG A 61 -13.91 13.62 -2.44
N ALA A 62 -14.31 12.73 -1.53
CA ALA A 62 -15.27 13.03 -0.47
C ALA A 62 -14.64 13.81 0.71
N GLY A 63 -13.34 14.11 0.68
CA GLY A 63 -12.65 14.90 1.70
C GLY A 63 -12.16 14.09 2.90
N TYR A 64 -12.23 12.75 2.86
CA TYR A 64 -11.73 11.90 3.93
C TYR A 64 -10.24 11.54 3.73
N PRO A 65 -9.44 11.46 4.81
CA PRO A 65 -8.08 10.94 4.73
C PRO A 65 -8.03 9.53 4.12
N SER A 66 -7.44 9.42 2.93
CA SER A 66 -7.26 8.15 2.22
C SER A 66 -5.80 7.98 1.77
N SER A 67 -5.41 6.74 1.50
CA SER A 67 -4.08 6.38 1.02
C SER A 67 -4.17 5.05 0.29
N PHE A 68 -3.27 4.86 -0.67
CA PHE A 68 -3.16 3.65 -1.48
C PHE A 68 -1.71 3.12 -1.52
N PRO A 69 -1.35 2.23 -0.57
CA PRO A 69 -0.16 1.38 -0.68
C PRO A 69 -0.38 0.31 -1.76
N PHE A 70 0.61 0.10 -2.61
CA PHE A 70 0.57 -0.77 -3.79
C PHE A 70 1.80 -1.69 -3.84
N GLU A 71 1.62 -2.91 -4.34
CA GLU A 71 2.62 -3.99 -4.33
C GLU A 71 3.97 -3.71 -5.01
N ALA A 72 4.05 -2.75 -5.93
CA ALA A 72 5.26 -2.57 -6.73
C ALA A 72 5.56 -1.13 -7.16
N ALA A 73 6.85 -0.84 -7.27
CA ALA A 73 7.36 0.36 -7.93
C ALA A 73 6.88 0.45 -9.39
N ARG A 74 6.94 1.67 -9.95
CA ARG A 74 6.57 1.91 -11.35
C ARG A 74 7.34 0.98 -12.30
N GLY A 75 6.62 0.27 -13.17
CA GLY A 75 7.19 -0.67 -14.13
C GLY A 75 7.41 -2.10 -13.63
N ASN A 76 7.19 -2.36 -12.33
CA ASN A 76 7.38 -3.68 -11.72
C ASN A 76 6.08 -4.33 -11.25
N GLY A 77 4.91 -3.73 -11.56
CA GLY A 77 3.60 -4.29 -11.22
C GLY A 77 3.25 -5.53 -12.05
N ASN A 78 2.22 -6.25 -11.62
CA ASN A 78 1.73 -7.45 -12.28
C ASN A 78 1.32 -7.17 -13.74
N PRO A 79 2.00 -7.76 -14.75
CA PRO A 79 1.64 -7.56 -16.16
C PRO A 79 0.40 -8.38 -16.58
N TYR A 80 -0.09 -9.27 -15.72
CA TYR A 80 -1.20 -10.17 -16.01
C TYR A 80 -2.56 -9.65 -15.55
N ILE A 81 -2.62 -8.50 -14.86
CA ILE A 81 -3.86 -7.92 -14.38
C ILE A 81 -4.90 -7.81 -15.50
N HIS A 82 -6.15 -8.10 -15.18
CA HIS A 82 -7.28 -8.04 -16.13
C HIS A 82 -7.15 -9.03 -17.30
N THR A 83 -6.38 -10.11 -17.12
CA THR A 83 -6.28 -11.22 -18.08
C THR A 83 -6.59 -12.55 -17.37
N SER A 84 -6.80 -13.61 -18.13
CA SER A 84 -6.95 -14.97 -17.58
C SER A 84 -5.68 -15.50 -16.91
N ASN A 85 -4.53 -14.82 -17.08
CA ASN A 85 -3.26 -15.21 -16.47
C ASN A 85 -3.05 -14.56 -15.09
N ASP A 86 -3.98 -13.72 -14.62
CA ASP A 86 -3.97 -13.23 -13.25
C ASP A 86 -4.39 -14.36 -12.29
N THR A 87 -3.41 -15.17 -11.90
CA THR A 87 -3.61 -16.42 -11.17
C THR A 87 -2.72 -16.47 -9.94
N LEU A 88 -3.09 -17.33 -8.99
CA LEU A 88 -2.31 -17.55 -7.77
C LEU A 88 -0.87 -18.03 -8.02
N ALA A 89 -0.59 -18.60 -9.20
CA ALA A 89 0.76 -19.01 -9.57
C ALA A 89 1.75 -17.85 -9.68
N ASN A 90 1.25 -16.62 -9.91
CA ASN A 90 2.06 -15.41 -10.00
C ASN A 90 2.17 -14.68 -8.64
N ILE A 91 1.47 -15.14 -7.60
CA ILE A 91 1.45 -14.47 -6.29
C ILE A 91 2.65 -14.89 -5.44
N ASN A 92 3.33 -13.89 -4.89
CA ASN A 92 4.32 -14.05 -3.83
C ASN A 92 3.64 -13.90 -2.46
N TRP A 93 3.42 -15.03 -1.79
CA TRP A 93 2.75 -15.07 -0.48
C TRP A 93 3.53 -14.38 0.65
N VAL A 94 4.85 -14.26 0.54
CA VAL A 94 5.65 -13.48 1.51
C VAL A 94 5.30 -12.00 1.40
N HIS A 95 5.12 -11.50 0.17
CA HIS A 95 4.73 -10.12 -0.07
C HIS A 95 3.31 -9.82 0.40
N VAL A 96 2.37 -10.74 0.17
CA VAL A 96 1.01 -10.68 0.75
C VAL A 96 1.08 -10.60 2.28
N ALA A 97 1.95 -11.39 2.90
CA ALA A 97 2.13 -11.37 4.35
C ALA A 97 2.71 -10.04 4.86
N ASP A 98 3.62 -9.39 4.12
CA ASP A 98 4.13 -8.06 4.46
C ASP A 98 3.01 -7.01 4.44
N PHE A 99 2.17 -6.99 3.41
CA PHE A 99 1.01 -6.09 3.34
C PHE A 99 -0.06 -6.40 4.41
N THR A 100 -0.20 -7.67 4.78
CA THR A 100 -1.09 -8.08 5.87
C THR A 100 -0.57 -7.57 7.22
N LYS A 101 0.72 -7.75 7.52
CA LYS A 101 1.37 -7.19 8.73
C LYS A 101 1.25 -5.68 8.78
N PHE A 102 1.51 -5.01 7.66
CA PHE A 102 1.36 -3.57 7.53
C PHE A 102 -0.07 -3.10 7.82
N SER A 103 -1.07 -3.79 7.29
CA SER A 103 -2.49 -3.45 7.51
C SER A 103 -2.88 -3.62 8.98
N ILE A 104 -2.41 -4.69 9.63
CA ILE A 104 -2.61 -4.89 11.08
C ILE A 104 -1.94 -3.77 11.87
N ALA A 105 -0.67 -3.44 11.57
CA ALA A 105 0.05 -2.35 12.21
C ALA A 105 -0.68 -1.01 12.05
N TYR A 106 -1.23 -0.73 10.87
CA TYR A 106 -2.05 0.46 10.63
C TYR A 106 -3.27 0.52 11.55
N VAL A 107 -4.06 -0.55 11.62
CA VAL A 107 -5.25 -0.58 12.47
C VAL A 107 -4.87 -0.41 13.94
N VAL A 108 -3.85 -1.12 14.40
CA VAL A 108 -3.39 -1.07 15.80
C VAL A 108 -2.85 0.32 16.15
N GLU A 109 -1.94 0.88 15.37
CA GLU A 109 -1.32 2.17 15.67
C GLU A 109 -2.26 3.36 15.48
N LEU A 110 -3.25 3.26 14.58
CA LEU A 110 -4.26 4.30 14.43
C LEU A 110 -5.26 4.32 15.60
N THR A 111 -5.58 3.16 16.16
CA THR A 111 -6.67 3.02 17.15
C THR A 111 -6.19 2.93 18.59
N GLN A 112 -4.89 2.73 18.82
CA GLN A 112 -4.32 2.84 20.16
C GLN A 112 -4.58 4.24 20.71
N GLN A 113 -5.24 4.29 21.87
CA GLN A 113 -5.39 5.54 22.61
C GLN A 113 -4.00 6.12 22.87
N THR A 114 -3.73 7.30 22.33
CA THR A 114 -2.74 8.16 22.97
C THR A 114 -3.27 8.40 24.37
N LYS A 115 -2.53 7.98 25.41
CA LYS A 115 -2.73 8.57 26.73
C LYS A 115 -2.62 10.09 26.50
N ALA A 116 -3.76 10.78 26.51
CA ALA A 116 -3.73 12.22 26.69
C ALA A 116 -2.90 12.43 27.95
N ALA A 117 -1.81 13.21 27.84
CA ALA A 117 -1.13 13.69 29.02
C ALA A 117 -2.18 14.49 29.80
N CYS A 118 -2.67 13.90 30.90
CA CYS A 118 -3.40 14.62 31.93
C CYS A 118 -2.44 15.54 32.68
#